data_AF-A0A1F6ZGQ4-F1
#
_entry.id   AF-A0A1F6ZGQ4-F1
#
_cell.length_a   1.000
_cell.length_b   1.000
_cell.length_c   1.000
_cell.angle_alpha   90.00
_cell.angle_beta   90.00
_cell.angle_gamma   90.00
#
_symmetry.space_group_name_H-M   'P 1'
#
loop_
_entity.id
_entity.type
_entity.pdbx_description
1 polymer ?
#
loop_
_entity_poly.entity_id
_entity_poly.type
_entity_poly.pdbx_seq_one_letter_code
_entity_poly.pdbx_strand_id
1 'polypeptide(L)'
;MVILYVIALALAFPAGYLLAYLARDELKAGKRWFMLLAVLSLISSIVLSFTDFSLKFPAVLTLFFIAIISLMALWKSSDKKWTK
;
A
#
# COMPACT_ATOMS: atom_id res chain seq x y z
N MET A 1 0.31 -7.03 21.77
CA MET A 1 0.03 -5.89 20.86
C MET A 1 0.78 -5.99 19.53
N VAL A 2 2.09 -6.31 19.52
CA VAL A 2 2.90 -6.44 18.28
C VAL A 2 2.31 -7.42 17.25
N ILE A 3 1.75 -8.54 17.69
CA ILE A 3 1.17 -9.58 16.83
C ILE A 3 0.03 -9.06 15.95
N LEU A 4 -0.84 -8.17 16.45
CA LEU A 4 -1.95 -7.62 15.67
C LEU A 4 -1.45 -6.79 14.49
N TYR A 5 -0.36 -6.05 14.67
CA TYR A 5 0.25 -5.25 13.61
C TYR A 5 0.87 -6.11 12.51
N VAL A 6 1.49 -7.23 12.89
CA VAL A 6 2.05 -8.20 11.92
C VAL A 6 0.92 -8.84 11.11
N ILE A 7 -0.19 -9.21 11.76
CA ILE A 7 -1.37 -9.76 11.06
C ILE A 7 -1.99 -8.71 10.14
N ALA A 8 -2.09 -7.45 10.58
CA ALA A 8 -2.58 -6.36 9.75
C ALA A 8 -1.70 -6.15 8.50
N LEU A 9 -0.37 -6.15 8.64
CA LEU A 9 0.54 -6.07 7.49
C LEU A 9 0.43 -7.29 6.58
N ALA A 10 0.28 -8.49 7.13
CA ALA A 10 0.05 -9.69 6.34
C ALA A 10 -1.25 -9.60 5.52
N LEU A 11 -2.31 -9.00 6.08
CA LEU A 11 -3.57 -8.74 5.38
C LEU A 11 -3.46 -7.68 4.27
N ALA A 12 -2.43 -6.83 4.28
CA ALA A 12 -2.21 -5.85 3.22
C ALA A 12 -1.99 -6.52 1.86
N PHE A 13 -1.37 -7.70 1.82
CA PHE A 13 -1.11 -8.44 0.59
C PHE A 13 -2.41 -8.94 -0.09
N PRO A 14 -3.28 -9.74 0.57
CA PRO A 14 -4.53 -10.18 -0.03
C PRO A 14 -5.48 -9.00 -0.27
N ALA A 15 -5.51 -7.98 0.60
CA ALA A 15 -6.31 -6.77 0.38
C ALA A 15 -5.85 -6.01 -0.87
N GLY A 16 -4.54 -5.83 -1.07
CA GLY A 16 -3.98 -5.20 -2.25
C GLY A 16 -4.25 -5.98 -3.53
N TYR A 17 -4.18 -7.30 -3.47
CA TYR A 17 -4.54 -8.17 -4.60
C TYR A 17 -6.03 -8.08 -4.94
N LEU A 18 -6.91 -8.13 -3.94
CA LEU A 18 -8.36 -8.00 -4.12
C LEU A 18 -8.72 -6.65 -4.72
N LEU A 19 -8.11 -5.57 -4.23
CA LEU A 19 -8.32 -4.22 -4.73
C LEU A 19 -7.84 -4.09 -6.19
N ALA A 20 -6.70 -4.67 -6.53
CA ALA A 20 -6.21 -4.72 -7.90
C ALA A 20 -7.12 -5.51 -8.85
N TYR A 21 -7.82 -6.53 -8.34
CA TYR A 21 -8.78 -7.32 -9.09
C TYR A 21 -10.08 -6.55 -9.34
N LEU A 22 -10.66 -5.97 -8.28
CA LEU A 22 -11.94 -5.27 -8.35
C LEU A 22 -11.83 -3.93 -9.10
N ALA A 23 -10.74 -3.20 -8.91
CA ALA A 23 -10.52 -1.89 -9.51
C ALA A 23 -9.62 -1.94 -10.76
N ARG A 24 -9.57 -3.07 -11.48
CA ARG A 24 -8.64 -3.30 -12.59
C ARG A 24 -8.72 -2.23 -13.69
N ASP A 25 -9.94 -1.89 -14.11
CA ASP A 25 -10.18 -0.94 -15.20
C ASP A 25 -9.84 0.49 -14.75
N GLU A 26 -10.23 0.85 -13.53
CA GLU A 26 -9.87 2.12 -12.90
C GLU A 26 -8.36 2.25 -12.68
N LEU A 27 -7.66 1.16 -12.35
CA LEU A 27 -6.21 1.17 -12.13
C LEU A 27 -5.43 1.42 -13.43
N LYS A 28 -5.96 1.02 -14.59
CA LYS A 28 -5.34 1.36 -15.88
C LYS A 28 -5.36 2.88 -16.10
N ALA A 29 -6.50 3.51 -15.86
CA ALA A 29 -6.66 4.96 -16.03
C ALA A 29 -5.93 5.75 -14.91
N GLY A 30 -5.99 5.26 -13.68
CA GLY A 30 -5.49 5.89 -12.46
C GLY A 30 -4.05 5.50 -12.07
N LYS A 31 -3.30 4.80 -12.91
CA LYS A 31 -1.96 4.27 -12.57
C LYS A 31 -1.02 5.31 -11.98
N ARG A 32 -1.01 6.54 -12.53
CA ARG A 32 -0.15 7.63 -12.05
C ARG A 32 -0.52 8.07 -10.63
N TRP A 33 -1.82 8.09 -10.30
CA TRP A 33 -2.31 8.44 -8.96
C TRP A 33 -1.94 7.38 -7.94
N PHE A 34 -2.10 6.09 -8.28
CA PHE A 34 -1.65 4.99 -7.42
C PHE A 34 -0.14 5.02 -7.18
N MET A 35 0.65 5.36 -8.21
CA MET A 35 2.10 5.52 -8.09
C MET A 35 2.46 6.67 -7.15
N LEU A 36 1.81 7.82 -7.28
CA LEU A 36 1.95 8.93 -6.35
C LEU A 36 1.60 8.52 -4.92
N LEU A 37 0.50 7.79 -4.74
CA LEU A 37 0.02 7.34 -3.43
C LEU A 37 1.01 6.37 -2.77
N ALA A 38 1.59 5.45 -3.54
CA ALA A 38 2.65 4.55 -3.08
C ALA A 38 3.91 5.33 -2.66
N VAL A 39 4.35 6.29 -3.47
CA VAL A 39 5.56 7.09 -3.18
C VAL A 39 5.34 8.01 -1.97
N LEU A 40 4.21 8.71 -1.90
CA LEU A 40 3.85 9.58 -0.77
C LEU A 40 3.77 8.78 0.53
N SER A 41 3.05 7.66 0.53
CA SER A 41 2.92 6.82 1.74
C SER A 41 4.27 6.28 2.21
N LEU A 42 5.16 5.91 1.29
CA LEU A 42 6.50 5.42 1.60
C LEU A 42 7.40 6.54 2.15
N ILE A 43 7.41 7.72 1.53
CA ILE A 43 8.17 8.88 2.02
C ILE A 43 7.66 9.33 3.39
N SER A 44 6.34 9.48 3.55
CA SER A 44 5.73 9.86 4.83
C SER A 44 6.06 8.85 5.92
N SER A 45 6.05 7.55 5.62
CA SER A 45 6.43 6.50 6.57
C SER A 45 7.89 6.63 7.03
N ILE A 46 8.81 6.88 6.08
CA ILE A 46 10.23 7.09 6.39
C ILE A 46 10.43 8.33 7.25
N VAL A 47 9.84 9.47 6.87
CA VAL A 47 9.96 10.73 7.62
C VAL A 47 9.38 10.60 9.03
N LEU A 48 8.22 9.97 9.18
CA LEU A 48 7.60 9.74 10.49
C LEU A 48 8.45 8.81 11.36
N SER A 49 9.16 7.85 10.76
CA SER A 49 10.06 6.94 11.48
C SER A 49 11.28 7.63 12.10
N PHE A 50 11.66 8.82 11.62
CA PHE A 50 12.73 9.64 12.23
C PHE A 50 12.24 10.61 13.32
N THR A 51 10.92 10.67 13.58
CA THR A 51 10.32 11.44 14.68
C THR A 51 9.79 10.53 15.78
N ASP A 52 9.59 11.03 17.01
CA ASP A 52 9.21 10.26 18.20
C ASP A 52 8.36 9.01 17.93
N PHE A 53 9.00 7.85 18.07
CA PHE A 53 8.50 6.56 17.60
C PHE A 53 7.29 6.07 18.42
N SER A 54 7.22 6.43 19.70
CA SER A 54 6.29 5.82 20.67
C SER A 54 4.83 6.25 20.51
N LEU A 55 4.58 7.49 20.07
CA LEU A 55 3.21 8.01 19.87
C LEU A 55 2.69 7.81 18.44
N LYS A 56 3.59 7.59 17.47
CA LYS A 56 3.28 7.58 16.03
C LYS A 56 3.35 6.20 15.39
N PHE A 57 3.69 5.17 16.16
CA PHE A 57 3.77 3.79 15.69
C PHE A 57 2.54 3.32 14.88
N PRO A 58 1.29 3.60 15.30
CA PRO A 58 0.11 3.21 14.52
C PRO A 58 0.04 3.91 13.16
N ALA A 59 0.45 5.18 13.08
CA ALA A 59 0.41 5.98 11.86
C ALA A 59 1.48 5.53 10.86
N VAL A 60 2.68 5.18 11.32
CA VAL A 60 3.72 4.58 10.47
C VAL A 60 3.22 3.26 9.87
N LEU A 61 2.50 2.46 10.68
CA LEU A 61 2.00 1.17 10.25
C LEU A 61 0.87 1.27 9.22
N THR A 62 -0.05 2.22 9.38
CA THR A 62 -1.09 2.47 8.36
C THR A 62 -0.48 2.97 7.06
N LEU A 63 0.55 3.83 7.12
CA LEU A 63 1.28 4.27 5.93
C LEU A 63 1.99 3.11 5.23
N PHE A 64 2.62 2.20 5.97
CA PHE A 64 3.19 0.96 5.41
C PHE A 64 2.12 0.07 4.78
N PHE A 65 0.97 -0.08 5.43
CA PHE A 65 -0.15 -0.87 4.90
C PHE A 65 -0.66 -0.30 3.56
N ILE A 66 -0.85 1.02 3.47
CA ILE A 66 -1.24 1.71 2.25
C ILE A 66 -0.15 1.57 1.17
N ALA A 67 1.12 1.67 1.55
CA ALA A 67 2.24 1.49 0.63
C ALA A 67 2.24 0.07 0.02
N ILE A 68 2.04 -0.98 0.82
CA ILE A 68 1.98 -2.37 0.33
C ILE A 68 0.79 -2.57 -0.62
N ILE A 69 -0.40 -2.07 -0.24
CA ILE A 69 -1.61 -2.19 -1.09
C ILE A 69 -1.41 -1.49 -2.43
N SER A 70 -0.95 -0.24 -2.41
CA SER A 70 -0.75 0.55 -3.62
C SER A 70 0.33 -0.05 -4.53
N LEU A 71 1.40 -0.60 -3.95
CA LEU A 71 2.48 -1.26 -4.68
C LEU A 71 2.03 -2.59 -5.30
N MET A 72 1.24 -3.40 -4.58
CA MET A 72 0.61 -4.62 -5.13
C MET A 72 -0.34 -4.28 -6.29
N ALA A 73 -1.15 -3.23 -6.14
CA ALA A 73 -2.07 -2.78 -7.18
C ALA A 73 -1.31 -2.27 -8.44
N LEU A 74 -0.22 -1.51 -8.26
CA LEU A 74 0.66 -1.07 -9.34
C LEU A 74 1.36 -2.22 -10.07
N TRP A 75 1.85 -3.20 -9.31
CA TRP A 75 2.51 -4.36 -9.88
C TRP A 75 1.53 -5.14 -10.76
N LYS A 76 0.31 -5.35 -10.27
CA LYS A 76 -0.71 -6.11 -11.00
C LYS A 76 -1.31 -5.36 -12.19
N SER A 77 -1.48 -4.04 -12.10
CA SER A 77 -1.90 -3.23 -13.25
C SER A 77 -0.86 -3.16 -14.37
N SER A 78 0.43 -3.36 -14.07
CA SER A 78 1.50 -3.41 -15.08
C SER A 78 1.60 -4.76 -15.79
N ASP A 79 0.97 -5.81 -15.24
CA ASP A 79 0.96 -7.15 -15.83
C ASP A 79 -0.03 -7.20 -17.02
N LYS A 80 0.52 -7.28 -18.24
CA LYS A 80 -0.24 -7.37 -19.51
C LYS A 80 -1.11 -8.62 -19.61
N LYS A 81 -0.77 -9.71 -18.90
CA LYS A 81 -1.60 -10.93 -18.88
C LYS A 81 -2.87 -10.72 -18.08
N TRP A 82 -2.81 -9.82 -17.10
CA TRP A 82 -3.99 -9.43 -16.35
C TRP A 82 -4.80 -8.45 -17.17
N THR A 83 -4.22 -7.35 -17.61
CA THR A 83 -4.95 -6.25 -18.26
C THR A 83 -5.56 -6.51 -19.67
N LYS A 84 -5.81 -7.76 -20.07
CA LYS A 84 -6.65 -8.09 -21.24
C LYS A 84 -8.11 -7.77 -20.98
#